data_AF-A0A6N8J387-F1
#
_entry.id   AF-A0A6N8J387-F1
#
_cell.length_a   1.000
_cell.length_b   1.000
_cell.length_c   1.000
_cell.angle_alpha   90.00
_cell.angle_beta   90.00
_cell.angle_gamma   90.00
#
_symmetry.space_group_name_H-M   'P 1'
#
loop_
_entity.id
_entity.type
_entity.pdbx_description
1 polymer ?
#
loop_
_entity_poly.entity_id
_entity_poly.type
_entity_poly.pdbx_seq_one_letter_code
_entity_poly.pdbx_strand_id
1 'polypeptide(L)'
;MRSRQRALVAALAWTGIVAAGLGACGGSGEGGGSAAVPGSGGTGNTASTLNGASASTTLGTASPTTGATTGTTTPTVLGDCTMFPPEAVFNTRIDDPAAFPVHASSAGWVAAVGSGTAFHADWWLGEDPSQPTAYYGIPWNVVDGSAATTAWPSVQYDFTPTGRSTEVGWPHESDCAVADGSGYNLQRGCGTVPVAQRRFPFPLSGVKNEGGTCNDPATCGDHHVLVVEQGACRLWEAYHAYASRGQWYALSTAAWDLKSLALRPSGWTAADAAGLPITPFLAKAAEASSGEIRHALRVTLRDSVIANSFVWPARHAAGSTAGSIPFGALLRLKSDFVIPDTWTTQAKAIATAAKQYGLYVADIGVDFYVQGEPSAAWDENTFRQLGAISMAQMEFVDLRSVTGNARFSSDSLAARWN
;
A
#
# COMPACT_ATOMS: atom_id res chain seq x y z
N MET A 1 -12.50 37.17 -8.17
CA MET A 1 -13.73 37.94 -8.41
C MET A 1 -14.83 36.97 -8.85
N ARG A 2 -15.99 37.00 -8.15
CA ARG A 2 -17.30 36.33 -8.46
C ARG A 2 -17.28 34.78 -8.36
N SER A 3 -17.75 34.12 -7.29
CA SER A 3 -19.10 34.04 -6.68
C SER A 3 -20.23 33.80 -7.69
N ARG A 4 -20.81 32.59 -7.65
CA ARG A 4 -22.26 32.35 -7.80
C ARG A 4 -22.74 31.14 -6.99
N GLN A 5 -23.70 31.41 -6.11
CA GLN A 5 -24.56 30.48 -5.36
C GLN A 5 -25.61 29.80 -6.26
N ARG A 6 -26.14 28.65 -5.79
CA ARG A 6 -27.56 28.19 -5.77
C ARG A 6 -27.57 26.68 -5.49
N ALA A 7 -28.52 26.03 -4.83
CA ALA A 7 -29.58 26.33 -3.86
C ALA A 7 -30.12 24.93 -3.44
N LEU A 8 -30.48 24.75 -2.16
CA LEU A 8 -31.14 23.53 -1.68
C LEU A 8 -32.55 23.38 -2.26
N VAL A 9 -32.92 22.16 -2.65
CA VAL A 9 -34.32 21.67 -2.63
C VAL A 9 -34.30 20.25 -2.07
N ALA A 10 -35.06 20.03 -1.01
CA ALA A 10 -35.31 18.72 -0.41
C ALA A 10 -36.52 18.06 -1.06
N ALA A 11 -36.41 16.78 -1.42
CA ALA A 11 -37.54 15.87 -1.62
C ALA A 11 -37.08 14.42 -1.33
N LEU A 12 -37.85 13.72 -0.49
CA LEU A 12 -37.66 12.31 -0.14
C LEU A 12 -37.95 11.38 -1.33
N ALA A 13 -37.09 10.38 -1.57
CA ALA A 13 -37.45 8.98 -1.82
C ALA A 13 -36.19 8.12 -2.01
N TRP A 14 -36.19 6.92 -1.42
CA TRP A 14 -35.14 5.90 -1.51
C TRP A 14 -34.87 5.45 -2.95
N THR A 15 -33.59 5.38 -3.36
CA THR A 15 -32.99 4.35 -4.25
C THR A 15 -31.52 4.67 -4.55
N GLY A 16 -30.67 3.63 -4.55
CA GLY A 16 -29.42 3.54 -5.33
C GLY A 16 -28.29 4.52 -4.99
N ILE A 17 -27.33 4.08 -4.18
CA ILE A 17 -26.05 4.78 -4.03
C ILE A 17 -25.27 4.62 -5.35
N VAL A 18 -25.23 5.67 -6.14
CA VAL A 18 -24.23 5.87 -7.20
C VAL A 18 -23.01 6.48 -6.52
N ALA A 19 -21.88 5.79 -6.59
CA ALA A 19 -20.59 6.31 -6.16
C ALA A 19 -20.26 7.53 -7.03
N ALA A 20 -20.32 8.72 -6.43
CA ALA A 20 -19.84 9.94 -7.06
C ALA A 20 -18.32 10.01 -6.87
N GLY A 21 -17.58 9.89 -7.97
CA GLY A 21 -16.14 10.09 -8.01
C GLY A 21 -15.78 11.48 -7.50
N LEU A 22 -14.96 11.52 -6.45
CA LEU A 22 -14.27 12.71 -5.97
C LEU A 22 -12.85 12.65 -6.53
N GLY A 23 -12.56 13.49 -7.52
CA GLY A 23 -11.18 13.72 -7.96
C GLY A 23 -10.39 14.41 -6.85
N ALA A 24 -9.25 13.83 -6.48
CA ALA A 24 -8.29 14.44 -5.58
C ALA A 24 -7.27 15.28 -6.37
N CYS A 25 -6.98 16.48 -5.86
CA CYS A 25 -6.20 17.51 -6.55
C CYS A 25 -4.69 17.27 -6.44
N GLY A 26 -4.01 17.24 -7.60
CA GLY A 26 -2.56 17.41 -7.69
C GLY A 26 -2.13 18.83 -7.27
N GLY A 27 -1.31 18.91 -6.22
CA GLY A 27 -0.71 20.15 -5.73
C GLY A 27 0.75 20.27 -6.14
N SER A 28 1.07 21.30 -6.91
CA SER A 28 2.40 21.73 -7.32
C SER A 28 3.13 22.49 -6.19
N GLY A 29 4.42 22.19 -5.98
CA GLY A 29 5.27 22.90 -5.01
C GLY A 29 6.76 22.86 -5.39
N GLU A 30 7.32 24.04 -5.65
CA GLU A 30 8.68 24.29 -6.14
C GLU A 30 9.79 23.96 -5.11
N GLY A 31 10.91 23.43 -5.63
CA GLY A 31 12.06 22.98 -4.85
C GLY A 31 13.02 24.07 -4.40
N GLY A 32 13.67 23.83 -3.25
CA GLY A 32 14.74 24.65 -2.70
C GLY A 32 15.88 23.82 -2.10
N GLY A 33 17.05 23.89 -2.74
CA GLY A 33 18.39 23.92 -2.12
C GLY A 33 18.89 22.73 -1.28
N SER A 34 19.64 21.82 -1.88
CA SER A 34 20.53 20.88 -1.17
C SER A 34 21.88 21.53 -0.86
N ALA A 35 22.34 21.39 0.39
CA ALA A 35 23.72 21.65 0.81
C ALA A 35 24.43 20.30 1.09
N ALA A 36 25.59 20.13 0.48
CA ALA A 36 26.46 18.96 0.55
C ALA A 36 27.42 19.00 1.74
N VAL A 37 27.76 17.84 2.32
CA VAL A 37 28.99 17.59 3.13
C VAL A 37 29.40 16.11 2.98
N PRO A 38 30.71 15.75 2.98
CA PRO A 38 31.27 14.62 2.22
C PRO A 38 31.62 13.38 3.07
N GLY A 39 32.02 12.32 2.37
CA GLY A 39 32.34 11.00 2.91
C GLY A 39 33.73 10.81 3.51
N SER A 40 33.89 9.62 4.09
CA SER A 40 35.13 8.96 4.51
C SER A 40 34.74 7.47 4.60
N GLY A 41 35.38 6.48 3.95
CA GLY A 41 36.81 6.32 3.70
C GLY A 41 37.38 5.40 4.79
N GLY A 42 37.31 4.08 4.63
CA GLY A 42 37.81 3.12 5.63
C GLY A 42 37.84 1.67 5.16
N THR A 43 38.94 1.29 4.53
CA THR A 43 39.33 -0.09 4.18
C THR A 43 39.89 -0.85 5.38
N GLY A 44 39.63 -2.16 5.47
CA GLY A 44 40.33 -3.03 6.42
C GLY A 44 39.88 -4.50 6.41
N ASN A 45 40.53 -5.31 5.57
CA ASN A 45 40.51 -6.79 5.63
C ASN A 45 41.08 -7.32 6.95
N THR A 46 40.58 -8.44 7.44
CA THR A 46 41.36 -9.69 7.64
C THR A 46 40.47 -10.85 8.06
N ALA A 47 40.61 -11.96 7.35
CA ALA A 47 40.09 -13.28 7.69
C ALA A 47 40.86 -13.91 8.87
N SER A 48 40.18 -14.74 9.65
CA SER A 48 40.83 -15.90 10.28
C SER A 48 39.85 -17.05 10.42
N THR A 49 40.23 -18.15 9.79
CA THR A 49 39.70 -19.51 9.90
C THR A 49 40.26 -20.17 11.15
N LEU A 50 39.47 -20.95 11.88
CA LEU A 50 39.97 -22.11 12.65
C LEU A 50 38.90 -23.20 12.82
N ASN A 51 39.41 -24.43 12.80
CA ASN A 51 38.75 -25.72 12.69
C ASN A 51 37.93 -26.18 13.91
N GLY A 52 36.89 -26.95 13.58
CA GLY A 52 36.46 -28.25 14.11
C GLY A 52 37.01 -28.81 15.43
N ALA A 53 36.08 -29.29 16.26
CA ALA A 53 36.24 -30.53 17.02
C ALA A 53 34.85 -31.12 17.37
N SER A 54 34.73 -32.43 17.27
CA SER A 54 33.52 -33.22 17.52
C SER A 54 33.52 -33.87 18.91
N ALA A 55 32.30 -34.24 19.33
CA ALA A 55 31.88 -35.28 20.27
C ALA A 55 31.86 -34.98 21.78
N SER A 56 30.67 -35.09 22.38
CA SER A 56 30.39 -36.12 23.40
C SER A 56 28.88 -36.21 23.67
N THR A 57 28.34 -37.43 23.62
CA THR A 57 26.95 -37.79 23.91
C THR A 57 26.79 -38.12 25.40
N THR A 58 25.97 -37.35 26.12
CA THR A 58 25.46 -37.71 27.45
C THR A 58 23.94 -37.59 27.47
N LEU A 59 23.29 -38.73 27.71
CA LEU A 59 21.85 -38.85 27.98
C LEU A 59 21.53 -38.24 29.35
N GLY A 60 20.81 -37.12 29.35
CA GLY A 60 20.23 -36.50 30.54
C GLY A 60 18.72 -36.35 30.36
N THR A 61 17.96 -37.06 31.18
CA THR A 61 16.50 -36.93 31.33
C THR A 61 16.14 -35.57 31.91
N ALA A 62 15.31 -34.79 31.20
CA ALA A 62 14.73 -33.55 31.69
C ALA A 62 13.23 -33.43 31.37
N SER A 63 12.49 -32.94 32.38
CA SER A 63 11.05 -32.64 32.48
C SER A 63 10.44 -31.84 31.32
N PRO A 64 9.10 -31.86 31.15
CA PRO A 64 8.43 -31.21 30.04
C PRO A 64 8.45 -29.68 30.23
N THR A 65 9.38 -29.00 29.57
CA THR A 65 9.23 -27.58 29.24
C THR A 65 8.25 -27.46 28.08
N THR A 66 7.19 -26.68 28.28
CA THR A 66 6.28 -26.20 27.24
C THR A 66 7.09 -25.47 26.17
N GLY A 67 7.43 -26.20 25.10
CA GLY A 67 8.03 -25.62 23.91
C GLY A 67 6.99 -24.77 23.20
N ALA A 68 7.26 -23.47 23.10
CA ALA A 68 6.67 -22.65 22.07
C ALA A 68 7.02 -23.29 20.74
N THR A 69 6.02 -23.89 20.09
CA THR A 69 6.14 -24.33 18.70
C THR A 69 6.45 -23.10 17.86
N THR A 70 7.71 -22.95 17.47
CA THR A 70 8.12 -22.15 16.32
C THR A 70 7.49 -22.80 15.10
N GLY A 71 6.22 -22.46 14.84
CA GLY A 71 5.57 -22.79 13.60
C GLY A 71 6.41 -22.22 12.47
N THR A 72 6.76 -23.05 11.50
CA THR A 72 7.45 -22.65 10.29
C THR A 72 6.56 -21.64 9.57
N THR A 73 6.82 -20.34 9.75
CA THR A 73 6.00 -19.25 9.26
C THR A 73 6.25 -19.06 7.77
N THR A 74 5.32 -19.54 6.92
CA THR A 74 5.36 -19.25 5.50
C THR A 74 5.15 -17.73 5.29
N PRO A 75 6.10 -17.02 4.68
CA PRO A 75 5.96 -15.59 4.43
C PRO A 75 4.81 -15.31 3.47
N THR A 76 4.21 -14.11 3.53
CA THR A 76 3.25 -13.66 2.51
C THR A 76 3.96 -13.58 1.15
N VAL A 77 3.31 -14.12 0.11
CA VAL A 77 3.84 -14.19 -1.24
C VAL A 77 2.92 -13.45 -2.22
N LEU A 78 3.50 -12.63 -3.08
CA LEU A 78 2.87 -12.00 -4.25
C LEU A 78 3.40 -12.70 -5.50
N GLY A 79 2.56 -13.51 -6.16
CA GLY A 79 3.02 -14.40 -7.23
C GLY A 79 3.95 -15.48 -6.67
N ASP A 80 5.23 -15.43 -7.02
CA ASP A 80 6.29 -16.29 -6.46
C ASP A 80 7.27 -15.53 -5.54
N CYS A 81 6.97 -14.26 -5.22
CA CYS A 81 7.87 -13.37 -4.49
C CYS A 81 7.40 -13.08 -3.07
N THR A 82 8.28 -13.23 -2.09
CA THR A 82 8.00 -12.78 -0.73
C THR A 82 7.74 -11.28 -0.68
N MET A 83 6.70 -10.87 0.06
CA MET A 83 6.29 -9.48 0.21
C MET A 83 7.22 -8.71 1.16
N PHE A 84 8.31 -8.18 0.60
CA PHE A 84 9.43 -7.55 1.31
C PHE A 84 10.18 -8.48 2.28
N PRO A 85 11.45 -8.14 2.63
CA PRO A 85 12.15 -8.88 3.66
C PRO A 85 11.37 -8.90 4.99
N PRO A 86 11.48 -9.96 5.81
CA PRO A 86 10.77 -10.06 7.08
C PRO A 86 11.03 -8.89 8.05
N GLU A 87 12.15 -8.20 7.93
CA GLU A 87 12.52 -7.03 8.72
C GLU A 87 11.70 -5.77 8.38
N ALA A 88 10.96 -5.79 7.27
CA ALA A 88 10.13 -4.66 6.86
C ALA A 88 9.04 -4.36 7.90
N VAL A 89 8.80 -3.09 8.16
CA VAL A 89 7.78 -2.60 9.10
C VAL A 89 6.38 -3.11 8.74
N PHE A 90 6.11 -3.35 7.47
CA PHE A 90 4.82 -3.86 6.99
C PHE A 90 4.53 -5.28 7.48
N ASN A 91 5.58 -6.05 7.82
CA ASN A 91 5.52 -7.41 8.33
C ASN A 91 5.81 -7.48 9.84
N THR A 92 5.86 -6.32 10.52
CA THR A 92 6.21 -6.22 11.94
C THR A 92 4.96 -6.25 12.79
N ARG A 93 4.93 -7.18 13.77
CA ARG A 93 3.86 -7.22 14.75
C ARG A 93 3.92 -6.01 15.68
N ILE A 94 2.79 -5.36 15.86
CA ILE A 94 2.59 -4.17 16.68
C ILE A 94 1.63 -4.43 17.85
N ASP A 95 1.17 -5.66 18.09
CA ASP A 95 0.17 -5.96 19.11
C ASP A 95 0.70 -6.05 20.55
N ASP A 96 2.01 -5.87 20.75
CA ASP A 96 2.59 -5.67 22.09
C ASP A 96 2.47 -4.19 22.49
N PRO A 97 1.58 -3.82 23.44
CA PRO A 97 1.40 -2.43 23.84
C PRO A 97 2.59 -1.85 24.62
N ALA A 98 3.50 -2.68 25.14
CA ALA A 98 4.72 -2.20 25.79
C ALA A 98 5.74 -1.72 24.75
N ALA A 99 5.92 -2.49 23.67
CA ALA A 99 6.78 -2.11 22.56
C ALA A 99 6.14 -1.04 21.66
N PHE A 100 4.82 -1.08 21.49
CA PHE A 100 4.07 -0.19 20.60
C PHE A 100 2.91 0.46 21.35
N PRO A 101 3.19 1.50 22.17
CA PRO A 101 2.16 2.14 22.98
C PRO A 101 1.15 2.91 22.13
N VAL A 102 0.01 3.25 22.73
CA VAL A 102 -0.98 4.12 22.11
C VAL A 102 -0.38 5.49 21.86
N HIS A 103 -0.56 6.02 20.65
CA HIS A 103 -0.12 7.36 20.28
C HIS A 103 -0.87 8.44 21.08
N ALA A 104 -0.17 9.48 21.52
CA ALA A 104 -0.75 10.53 22.37
C ALA A 104 -1.97 11.23 21.74
N SER A 105 -1.98 11.39 20.41
CA SER A 105 -3.09 11.99 19.67
C SER A 105 -4.24 11.01 19.37
N SER A 106 -4.12 9.73 19.72
CA SER A 106 -5.05 8.66 19.30
C SER A 106 -6.52 9.00 19.60
N ALA A 107 -6.84 9.42 20.82
CA ALA A 107 -8.21 9.75 21.20
C ALA A 107 -8.80 10.92 20.38
N GLY A 108 -7.99 11.95 20.12
CA GLY A 108 -8.39 13.10 19.30
C GLY A 108 -8.58 12.73 17.84
N TRP A 109 -7.69 11.90 17.29
CA TRP A 109 -7.77 11.42 15.91
C TRP A 109 -8.97 10.49 15.69
N VAL A 110 -9.24 9.55 16.61
CA VAL A 110 -10.45 8.70 16.57
C VAL A 110 -11.73 9.55 16.61
N ALA A 111 -11.77 10.57 17.47
CA ALA A 111 -12.91 11.49 17.56
C ALA A 111 -13.07 12.34 16.28
N ALA A 112 -11.97 12.78 15.66
CA ALA A 112 -11.99 13.55 14.43
C ALA A 112 -12.57 12.73 13.26
N VAL A 113 -12.16 11.47 13.09
CA VAL A 113 -12.74 10.56 12.09
C VAL A 113 -14.23 10.33 12.39
N GLY A 114 -14.55 10.09 13.66
CA GLY A 114 -15.88 9.81 14.16
C GLY A 114 -15.92 8.41 14.79
N SER A 115 -16.11 8.33 16.10
CA SER A 115 -16.01 7.07 16.85
C SER A 115 -17.02 5.99 16.40
N GLY A 116 -18.15 6.41 15.82
CA GLY A 116 -19.18 5.52 15.28
C GLY A 116 -18.95 5.07 13.84
N THR A 117 -17.93 5.59 13.14
CA THR A 117 -17.61 5.20 11.77
C THR A 117 -17.27 3.71 11.73
N ALA A 118 -17.99 2.95 10.93
CA ALA A 118 -17.79 1.52 10.77
C ALA A 118 -16.66 1.23 9.78
N PHE A 119 -15.92 0.14 10.01
CA PHE A 119 -15.00 -0.42 9.02
C PHE A 119 -15.78 -0.69 7.74
N HIS A 120 -15.27 -0.17 6.62
CA HIS A 120 -15.83 -0.44 5.31
C HIS A 120 -14.81 -1.22 4.48
N ALA A 121 -15.16 -2.44 4.09
CA ALA A 121 -14.37 -3.21 3.16
C ALA A 121 -14.58 -2.64 1.74
N ASP A 122 -13.52 -2.03 1.22
CA ASP A 122 -13.49 -1.33 -0.06
C ASP A 122 -13.16 -2.28 -1.22
N TRP A 123 -13.85 -3.42 -1.27
CA TRP A 123 -13.70 -4.44 -2.31
C TRP A 123 -14.94 -5.34 -2.36
N TRP A 124 -15.12 -6.12 -3.43
CA TRP A 124 -16.28 -7.01 -3.57
C TRP A 124 -15.97 -8.34 -4.26
N LEU A 125 -17.03 -9.11 -4.53
CA LEU A 125 -16.98 -10.47 -5.06
C LEU A 125 -16.71 -10.55 -6.58
N GLY A 126 -16.97 -9.48 -7.33
CA GLY A 126 -16.96 -9.53 -8.79
C GLY A 126 -15.56 -9.41 -9.37
N GLU A 127 -15.16 -10.37 -10.20
CA GLU A 127 -13.84 -10.38 -10.86
C GLU A 127 -13.90 -9.95 -12.34
N ASP A 128 -15.10 -9.77 -12.89
CA ASP A 128 -15.31 -9.37 -14.28
C ASP A 128 -15.23 -7.84 -14.44
N PRO A 129 -14.16 -7.28 -15.05
CA PRO A 129 -13.98 -5.84 -15.18
C PRO A 129 -15.05 -5.17 -16.06
N SER A 130 -15.85 -5.94 -16.81
CA SER A 130 -16.99 -5.41 -17.58
C SER A 130 -18.25 -5.17 -16.74
N GLN A 131 -18.24 -5.59 -15.45
CA GLN A 131 -19.36 -5.45 -14.53
C GLN A 131 -19.04 -4.43 -13.42
N PRO A 132 -19.11 -3.11 -13.70
CA PRO A 132 -18.62 -2.07 -12.79
C PRO A 132 -19.35 -2.01 -11.44
N THR A 133 -20.55 -2.56 -11.33
CA THR A 133 -21.31 -2.61 -10.06
C THR A 133 -20.89 -3.78 -9.16
N ALA A 134 -20.23 -4.79 -9.71
CA ALA A 134 -19.77 -5.97 -8.98
C ALA A 134 -18.24 -6.01 -8.85
N TYR A 135 -17.54 -5.42 -9.80
CA TYR A 135 -16.09 -5.30 -9.85
C TYR A 135 -15.63 -4.07 -9.06
N TYR A 136 -15.23 -4.31 -7.83
CA TYR A 136 -14.95 -3.28 -6.84
C TYR A 136 -13.74 -3.63 -5.99
N GLY A 137 -12.94 -2.62 -5.64
CA GLY A 137 -11.62 -2.76 -5.03
C GLY A 137 -10.48 -2.59 -6.05
N ILE A 138 -9.24 -2.84 -5.60
CA ILE A 138 -8.04 -2.62 -6.41
C ILE A 138 -7.49 -3.97 -6.84
N PRO A 139 -7.66 -4.37 -8.11
CA PRO A 139 -7.08 -5.61 -8.62
C PRO A 139 -5.57 -5.45 -8.81
N TRP A 140 -4.89 -6.58 -8.95
CA TRP A 140 -3.49 -6.62 -9.29
C TRP A 140 -3.21 -7.72 -10.33
N ASN A 141 -2.06 -7.60 -10.96
CA ASN A 141 -1.64 -8.43 -12.07
C ASN A 141 -0.32 -9.15 -11.73
N VAL A 142 -0.11 -10.30 -12.35
CA VAL A 142 1.15 -11.04 -12.28
C VAL A 142 1.70 -11.24 -13.68
N VAL A 143 2.99 -10.96 -13.86
CA VAL A 143 3.73 -11.17 -15.10
C VAL A 143 5.11 -11.73 -14.79
N ASP A 144 5.79 -12.36 -15.75
CA ASP A 144 7.16 -12.88 -15.59
C ASP A 144 8.26 -12.01 -16.23
N GLY A 145 7.87 -10.85 -16.77
CA GLY A 145 8.77 -9.91 -17.45
C GLY A 145 9.14 -10.32 -18.89
N SER A 146 8.88 -11.57 -19.29
CA SER A 146 9.16 -12.07 -20.63
C SER A 146 8.15 -11.55 -21.65
N ALA A 147 8.53 -11.59 -22.93
CA ALA A 147 7.64 -11.26 -24.04
C ALA A 147 6.46 -12.25 -24.18
N ALA A 148 6.45 -13.37 -23.45
CA ALA A 148 5.35 -14.33 -23.46
C ALA A 148 4.17 -13.91 -22.57
N THR A 149 4.41 -13.12 -21.53
CA THR A 149 3.35 -12.64 -20.62
C THR A 149 3.26 -11.12 -20.52
N THR A 150 4.32 -10.41 -20.90
CA THR A 150 4.51 -8.99 -20.54
C THR A 150 4.67 -8.11 -21.77
N ALA A 151 3.83 -7.09 -21.86
CA ALA A 151 4.06 -5.93 -22.70
C ALA A 151 4.87 -4.88 -21.93
N TRP A 152 5.86 -4.29 -22.59
CA TRP A 152 6.62 -3.15 -22.08
C TRP A 152 6.42 -1.94 -23.02
N PRO A 153 5.22 -1.33 -23.08
CA PRO A 153 4.96 -0.15 -23.89
C PRO A 153 5.61 1.10 -23.30
N SER A 154 5.76 2.14 -24.12
CA SER A 154 6.05 3.47 -23.59
C SER A 154 4.90 3.95 -22.70
N VAL A 155 5.22 4.68 -21.62
CA VAL A 155 4.22 5.41 -20.81
C VAL A 155 4.48 6.91 -20.89
N GLN A 156 3.40 7.64 -21.13
CA GLN A 156 3.37 9.11 -21.15
C GLN A 156 2.78 9.64 -19.84
N TYR A 157 3.17 10.86 -19.47
CA TYR A 157 2.71 11.52 -18.24
C TYR A 157 2.00 12.83 -18.53
N ASP A 158 1.57 13.06 -19.76
CA ASP A 158 0.81 14.24 -20.17
C ASP A 158 -0.39 13.79 -21.00
N PHE A 159 -1.59 13.97 -20.45
CA PHE A 159 -2.83 13.61 -21.12
C PHE A 159 -3.29 14.66 -22.13
N THR A 160 -2.75 15.88 -22.09
CA THR A 160 -3.20 17.01 -22.93
C THR A 160 -3.26 16.66 -24.43
N PRO A 161 -2.28 15.97 -25.03
CA PRO A 161 -2.31 15.61 -26.44
C PRO A 161 -3.42 14.60 -26.81
N THR A 162 -3.99 13.90 -25.83
CA THR A 162 -5.10 12.97 -26.07
C THR A 162 -6.41 13.69 -26.38
N GLY A 163 -6.55 14.95 -25.94
CA GLY A 163 -7.80 15.71 -25.98
C GLY A 163 -8.90 15.19 -25.04
N ARG A 164 -8.56 14.26 -24.12
CA ARG A 164 -9.52 13.66 -23.16
C ARG A 164 -9.40 14.24 -21.76
N SER A 165 -8.19 14.49 -21.28
CA SER A 165 -7.91 15.13 -19.98
C SER A 165 -6.84 16.21 -20.15
N THR A 166 -6.83 17.20 -19.27
CA THR A 166 -5.82 18.25 -19.17
C THR A 166 -4.78 17.96 -18.08
N GLU A 167 -4.85 16.80 -17.45
CA GLU A 167 -3.95 16.45 -16.35
C GLU A 167 -2.55 16.14 -16.86
N VAL A 168 -1.57 16.61 -16.09
CA VAL A 168 -0.14 16.40 -16.32
C VAL A 168 0.44 15.81 -15.05
N GLY A 169 1.13 14.69 -15.21
CA GLY A 169 1.70 13.91 -14.14
C GLY A 169 3.09 14.37 -13.69
N TRP A 170 3.72 13.54 -12.87
CA TRP A 170 5.00 13.81 -12.20
C TRP A 170 6.09 12.84 -12.66
N PRO A 171 6.57 12.92 -13.91
CA PRO A 171 7.58 11.99 -14.40
C PRO A 171 8.90 12.07 -13.61
N HIS A 172 9.24 13.24 -13.06
CA HIS A 172 10.45 13.44 -12.25
C HIS A 172 10.39 12.77 -10.88
N GLU A 173 9.18 12.52 -10.37
CA GLU A 173 8.92 11.75 -9.16
C GLU A 173 8.43 10.33 -9.47
N SER A 174 8.47 9.88 -10.73
CA SER A 174 7.98 8.56 -11.14
C SER A 174 9.12 7.60 -11.47
N ASP A 175 8.84 6.29 -11.45
CA ASP A 175 9.77 5.23 -11.85
C ASP A 175 9.32 4.47 -13.09
N CYS A 176 10.28 4.00 -13.87
CA CYS A 176 10.02 3.32 -15.13
C CYS A 176 11.06 2.24 -15.36
N ALA A 177 10.70 1.31 -16.22
CA ALA A 177 11.62 0.37 -16.81
C ALA A 177 12.41 1.03 -17.96
N VAL A 178 13.71 0.76 -18.03
CA VAL A 178 14.58 1.11 -19.15
C VAL A 178 15.25 -0.15 -19.65
N ALA A 179 15.26 -0.35 -20.97
CA ALA A 179 15.86 -1.53 -21.58
C ALA A 179 17.37 -1.60 -21.30
N ASP A 180 17.88 -2.77 -20.96
CA ASP A 180 19.31 -2.99 -20.66
C ASP A 180 20.02 -3.95 -21.63
N GLY A 181 19.33 -4.32 -22.72
CA GLY A 181 19.81 -5.26 -23.74
C GLY A 181 19.37 -6.71 -23.52
N SER A 182 18.99 -7.09 -22.29
CA SER A 182 18.52 -8.44 -21.95
C SER A 182 17.12 -8.46 -21.31
N GLY A 183 16.65 -7.31 -20.85
CA GLY A 183 15.34 -7.09 -20.28
C GLY A 183 15.17 -5.62 -19.95
N TYR A 184 14.65 -5.34 -18.76
CA TYR A 184 14.39 -3.99 -18.27
C TYR A 184 14.93 -3.83 -16.86
N ASN A 185 15.55 -2.69 -16.58
CA ASN A 185 15.96 -2.28 -15.25
C ASN A 185 15.04 -1.20 -14.69
N LEU A 186 14.85 -1.21 -13.37
CA LEU A 186 14.13 -0.17 -12.64
C LEU A 186 14.98 1.11 -12.63
N GLN A 187 14.41 2.19 -13.15
CA GLN A 187 15.00 3.53 -13.17
C GLN A 187 14.14 4.48 -12.32
N ARG A 188 14.77 5.12 -11.33
CA ARG A 188 14.17 6.20 -10.53
C ARG A 188 14.17 7.51 -11.34
N GLY A 189 13.09 8.29 -11.24
CA GLY A 189 13.01 9.64 -11.81
C GLY A 189 12.93 9.64 -13.34
N CYS A 190 11.84 9.13 -13.89
CA CYS A 190 11.59 9.01 -15.33
C CYS A 190 11.68 10.31 -16.12
N GLY A 191 11.53 11.47 -15.46
CA GLY A 191 11.72 12.77 -16.07
C GLY A 191 13.10 12.92 -16.70
N THR A 192 14.11 12.22 -16.18
CA THR A 192 15.48 12.20 -16.71
C THR A 192 15.68 11.23 -17.88
N VAL A 193 14.74 10.31 -18.10
CA VAL A 193 14.77 9.30 -19.17
C VAL A 193 14.11 9.87 -20.43
N PRO A 194 14.66 9.67 -21.64
CA PRO A 194 13.98 10.03 -22.87
C PRO A 194 12.58 9.40 -22.96
N VAL A 195 11.58 10.16 -23.39
CA VAL A 195 10.18 9.72 -23.49
C VAL A 195 10.04 8.38 -24.21
N ALA A 196 10.78 8.21 -25.32
CA ALA A 196 10.76 7.00 -26.14
C ALA A 196 11.35 5.77 -25.42
N GLN A 197 11.95 5.88 -24.25
CA GLN A 197 12.57 4.80 -23.47
C GLN A 197 11.87 4.48 -22.15
N ARG A 198 10.96 5.33 -21.68
CA ARG A 198 10.21 5.11 -20.43
C ARG A 198 9.26 3.94 -20.61
N ARG A 199 9.45 2.83 -19.91
CA ARG A 199 8.55 1.66 -19.95
C ARG A 199 7.86 1.41 -18.63
N PHE A 200 6.77 0.67 -18.71
CA PHE A 200 6.07 0.10 -17.56
C PHE A 200 5.54 -1.28 -17.98
N PRO A 201 5.59 -2.30 -17.11
CA PRO A 201 5.10 -3.63 -17.47
C PRO A 201 3.57 -3.68 -17.40
N PHE A 202 2.95 -4.30 -18.40
CA PHE A 202 1.54 -4.66 -18.38
C PHE A 202 1.39 -6.12 -18.81
N PRO A 203 0.38 -6.86 -18.34
CA PRO A 203 -0.03 -8.10 -18.98
C PRO A 203 -0.30 -7.90 -20.48
N LEU A 204 0.03 -8.89 -21.32
CA LEU A 204 -0.23 -8.82 -22.76
C LEU A 204 -1.73 -8.67 -23.10
N SER A 205 -2.59 -9.24 -22.27
CA SER A 205 -4.03 -9.19 -22.41
C SER A 205 -4.69 -9.26 -21.04
N GLY A 206 -5.94 -8.82 -20.96
CA GLY A 206 -6.70 -8.89 -19.71
C GLY A 206 -6.07 -8.10 -18.57
N VAL A 207 -5.46 -6.95 -18.86
CA VAL A 207 -4.94 -6.03 -17.84
C VAL A 207 -6.07 -5.73 -16.86
N LYS A 208 -5.85 -6.05 -15.59
CA LYS A 208 -6.74 -5.69 -14.51
C LYS A 208 -6.36 -4.32 -13.98
N ASN A 209 -7.35 -3.48 -13.80
CA ASN A 209 -7.22 -2.12 -13.29
C ASN A 209 -8.42 -1.79 -12.40
N GLU A 210 -8.26 -0.86 -11.49
CA GLU A 210 -9.39 -0.32 -10.72
C GLU A 210 -10.42 0.33 -11.67
N GLY A 211 -11.71 0.20 -11.34
CA GLY A 211 -12.80 0.74 -12.17
C GLY A 211 -13.09 -0.06 -13.45
N GLY A 212 -12.34 -1.13 -13.71
CA GLY A 212 -12.61 -2.09 -14.77
C GLY A 212 -12.59 -1.45 -16.17
N THR A 213 -13.58 -1.74 -17.01
CA THR A 213 -13.62 -1.31 -18.42
C THR A 213 -13.80 0.20 -18.65
N CYS A 214 -13.97 1.02 -17.60
CA CYS A 214 -14.12 2.46 -17.72
C CYS A 214 -12.80 3.12 -18.20
N ASN A 215 -12.68 3.44 -19.50
CA ASN A 215 -11.41 3.92 -20.09
C ASN A 215 -11.45 5.40 -20.54
N ASP A 216 -12.14 6.24 -19.78
CA ASP A 216 -12.19 7.69 -19.98
C ASP A 216 -11.56 8.44 -18.79
N PRO A 217 -10.34 8.98 -18.94
CA PRO A 217 -9.64 9.66 -17.85
C PRO A 217 -10.36 10.91 -17.33
N ALA A 218 -11.34 11.46 -18.07
CA ALA A 218 -12.12 12.61 -17.62
C ALA A 218 -13.24 12.25 -16.63
N THR A 219 -13.66 10.98 -16.58
CA THR A 219 -14.90 10.59 -15.88
C THR A 219 -14.74 9.35 -15.01
N CYS A 220 -13.76 8.50 -15.28
CA CYS A 220 -13.57 7.24 -14.58
C CYS A 220 -12.79 7.38 -13.26
N GLY A 221 -12.10 8.50 -13.04
CA GLY A 221 -11.36 8.79 -11.80
C GLY A 221 -10.11 7.93 -11.63
N ASP A 222 -9.90 7.44 -10.43
CA ASP A 222 -8.76 6.56 -10.11
C ASP A 222 -8.81 5.29 -10.96
N HIS A 223 -7.65 4.88 -11.46
CA HIS A 223 -7.51 3.78 -12.42
C HIS A 223 -6.18 3.10 -12.23
N HIS A 224 -5.99 2.59 -11.01
CA HIS A 224 -4.75 1.98 -10.61
C HIS A 224 -4.46 0.73 -11.42
N VAL A 225 -3.22 0.59 -11.88
CA VAL A 225 -2.69 -0.65 -12.47
C VAL A 225 -1.52 -1.12 -11.61
N LEU A 226 -1.73 -2.24 -10.93
CA LEU A 226 -0.76 -2.85 -10.04
C LEU A 226 -0.21 -4.13 -10.67
N VAL A 227 1.11 -4.27 -10.75
CA VAL A 227 1.78 -5.36 -11.47
C VAL A 227 2.93 -5.90 -10.64
N VAL A 228 2.84 -7.18 -10.30
CA VAL A 228 3.91 -7.97 -9.71
C VAL A 228 4.65 -8.68 -10.83
N GLU A 229 5.93 -8.36 -10.98
CA GLU A 229 6.85 -9.05 -11.87
C GLU A 229 7.53 -10.18 -11.12
N GLN A 230 6.95 -11.38 -11.25
CA GLN A 230 7.41 -12.61 -10.64
C GLN A 230 8.78 -13.03 -11.21
N GLY A 231 9.55 -13.79 -10.44
CA GLY A 231 10.96 -14.12 -10.75
C GLY A 231 11.94 -12.95 -10.50
N ALA A 232 11.70 -11.79 -11.13
CA ALA A 232 12.46 -10.57 -10.83
C ALA A 232 12.18 -10.05 -9.41
N CYS A 233 10.95 -10.27 -8.92
CA CYS A 233 10.42 -9.76 -7.67
C CYS A 233 10.42 -8.23 -7.58
N ARG A 234 9.85 -7.63 -8.63
CA ARG A 234 9.60 -6.19 -8.68
C ARG A 234 8.12 -5.91 -8.65
N LEU A 235 7.73 -4.93 -7.86
CA LEU A 235 6.39 -4.39 -7.83
C LEU A 235 6.37 -3.09 -8.63
N TRP A 236 5.38 -2.95 -9.51
CA TRP A 236 5.16 -1.78 -10.35
C TRP A 236 3.73 -1.31 -10.20
N GLU A 237 3.52 -0.03 -9.89
CA GLU A 237 2.20 0.51 -9.64
C GLU A 237 2.05 1.85 -10.35
N ALA A 238 0.92 2.03 -11.04
CA ALA A 238 0.62 3.24 -11.77
C ALA A 238 -0.70 3.82 -11.26
N TYR A 239 -0.73 5.14 -11.05
CA TYR A 239 -1.94 5.90 -10.76
C TYR A 239 -2.47 6.58 -12.02
N HIS A 240 -3.80 6.60 -12.13
CA HIS A 240 -4.53 7.20 -13.25
C HIS A 240 -4.06 6.65 -14.61
N ALA A 241 -3.98 5.32 -14.71
CA ALA A 241 -3.28 4.66 -15.81
C ALA A 241 -4.24 4.25 -16.94
N TYR A 242 -4.31 5.02 -18.02
CA TYR A 242 -5.26 4.79 -19.11
C TYR A 242 -4.57 4.51 -20.45
N ALA A 243 -5.22 3.67 -21.27
CA ALA A 243 -4.80 3.40 -22.64
C ALA A 243 -5.62 4.21 -23.64
N SER A 244 -4.99 5.10 -24.40
CA SER A 244 -5.65 5.90 -25.45
C SER A 244 -4.95 5.71 -26.79
N ARG A 245 -5.69 5.21 -27.79
CA ARG A 245 -5.20 4.97 -29.16
C ARG A 245 -3.88 4.15 -29.22
N GLY A 246 -3.75 3.15 -28.36
CA GLY A 246 -2.57 2.28 -28.29
C GLY A 246 -1.37 2.84 -27.50
N GLN A 247 -1.49 4.04 -26.94
CA GLN A 247 -0.49 4.65 -26.05
C GLN A 247 -1.01 4.63 -24.61
N TRP A 248 -0.14 4.23 -23.68
CA TRP A 248 -0.42 4.28 -22.24
C TRP A 248 -0.05 5.63 -21.64
N TYR A 249 -0.88 6.10 -20.72
CA TYR A 249 -0.70 7.33 -19.97
C TYR A 249 -0.89 7.03 -18.48
N ALA A 250 -0.13 7.68 -17.61
CA ALA A 250 -0.30 7.63 -16.17
C ALA A 250 0.10 8.99 -15.57
N LEU A 251 -0.49 9.39 -14.44
CA LEU A 251 -0.05 10.61 -13.76
C LEU A 251 1.19 10.36 -12.90
N SER A 252 1.31 9.18 -12.32
CA SER A 252 2.51 8.76 -11.61
C SER A 252 2.70 7.26 -11.73
N THR A 253 3.96 6.82 -11.64
CA THR A 253 4.31 5.41 -11.53
C THR A 253 5.36 5.23 -10.44
N ALA A 254 5.28 4.13 -9.72
CA ALA A 254 6.19 3.78 -8.65
C ALA A 254 6.59 2.30 -8.75
N ALA A 255 7.82 2.02 -8.34
CA ALA A 255 8.33 0.65 -8.35
C ALA A 255 9.11 0.30 -7.09
N TRP A 256 9.08 -0.97 -6.69
CA TRP A 256 9.82 -1.50 -5.56
C TRP A 256 10.50 -2.80 -5.93
N ASP A 257 11.72 -2.99 -5.42
CA ASP A 257 12.33 -4.31 -5.36
C ASP A 257 11.83 -4.99 -4.08
N LEU A 258 11.05 -6.07 -4.23
CA LEU A 258 10.47 -6.81 -3.10
C LEU A 258 11.54 -7.57 -2.30
N LYS A 259 12.79 -7.64 -2.76
CA LYS A 259 13.92 -8.20 -2.02
C LYS A 259 14.66 -7.14 -1.19
N SER A 260 14.24 -5.88 -1.27
CA SER A 260 14.94 -4.74 -0.65
C SER A 260 14.14 -4.11 0.48
N LEU A 261 14.87 -3.51 1.44
CA LEU A 261 14.31 -2.65 2.47
C LEU A 261 14.35 -1.17 2.08
N ALA A 262 14.76 -0.82 0.86
CA ALA A 262 14.82 0.57 0.43
C ALA A 262 13.42 1.19 0.30
N LEU A 263 13.21 2.34 0.93
CA LEU A 263 12.02 3.15 0.71
C LEU A 263 12.12 3.96 -0.59
N ARG A 264 10.96 4.39 -1.08
CA ARG A 264 10.86 5.43 -2.12
C ARG A 264 11.54 6.73 -1.63
N PRO A 265 12.16 7.54 -2.51
CA PRO A 265 12.69 8.85 -2.12
C PRO A 265 11.66 9.67 -1.35
N SER A 266 12.10 10.36 -0.29
CA SER A 266 11.22 11.20 0.52
C SER A 266 10.69 12.36 -0.30
N GLY A 267 9.40 12.65 -0.15
CA GLY A 267 8.69 13.71 -0.85
C GLY A 267 8.21 13.35 -2.26
N TRP A 268 8.46 12.14 -2.76
CA TRP A 268 8.01 11.73 -4.09
C TRP A 268 6.62 11.10 -4.04
N THR A 269 5.72 11.56 -4.90
CA THR A 269 4.42 10.91 -5.14
C THR A 269 4.59 9.47 -5.63
N ALA A 270 3.56 8.64 -5.47
CA ALA A 270 3.50 7.28 -5.98
C ALA A 270 2.14 7.00 -6.61
N ALA A 271 1.81 5.72 -6.80
CA ALA A 271 0.43 5.34 -7.07
C ALA A 271 -0.48 5.63 -5.86
N ASP A 272 0.08 5.55 -4.66
CA ASP A 272 -0.54 5.84 -3.37
C ASP A 272 -0.21 7.27 -2.91
N ALA A 273 -1.17 7.97 -2.30
CA ALA A 273 -0.96 9.35 -1.84
C ALA A 273 0.08 9.48 -0.71
N ALA A 274 0.23 8.46 0.15
CA ALA A 274 1.26 8.41 1.18
C ALA A 274 2.65 8.05 0.63
N GLY A 275 2.78 7.71 -0.65
CA GLY A 275 4.02 7.24 -1.26
C GLY A 275 4.39 5.80 -0.88
N LEU A 276 3.43 5.03 -0.36
CA LEU A 276 3.57 3.63 0.01
C LEU A 276 3.24 2.70 -1.19
N PRO A 277 3.70 1.43 -1.20
CA PRO A 277 3.21 0.48 -2.19
C PRO A 277 1.78 0.04 -1.87
N ILE A 278 0.87 -0.08 -2.85
CA ILE A 278 -0.54 -0.44 -2.64
C ILE A 278 -0.74 -1.95 -2.45
N THR A 279 -0.27 -2.75 -3.42
CA THR A 279 -0.48 -4.20 -3.51
C THR A 279 -0.13 -4.92 -2.20
N PRO A 280 0.97 -4.56 -1.51
CA PRO A 280 1.32 -5.19 -0.26
C PRO A 280 0.27 -4.98 0.84
N PHE A 281 -0.44 -3.85 0.88
CA PHE A 281 -1.44 -3.58 1.92
C PHE A 281 -2.88 -4.01 1.58
N LEU A 282 -3.12 -4.60 0.41
CA LEU A 282 -4.45 -5.06 0.04
C LEU A 282 -4.87 -6.27 0.87
N ALA A 283 -6.11 -6.27 1.35
CA ALA A 283 -6.77 -7.49 1.77
C ALA A 283 -6.94 -8.43 0.56
N LYS A 284 -6.41 -9.65 0.65
CA LYS A 284 -6.45 -10.65 -0.43
C LYS A 284 -7.23 -11.88 0.00
N ALA A 285 -8.09 -12.38 -0.89
CA ALA A 285 -9.06 -13.43 -0.57
C ALA A 285 -8.36 -14.75 -0.22
N ALA A 286 -7.27 -15.06 -0.93
CA ALA A 286 -6.49 -16.27 -0.69
C ALA A 286 -5.85 -16.27 0.72
N GLU A 287 -5.23 -15.16 1.11
CA GLU A 287 -4.63 -14.99 2.45
C GLU A 287 -5.70 -15.06 3.53
N ALA A 288 -6.79 -14.30 3.38
CA ALA A 288 -7.89 -14.30 4.34
C ALA A 288 -8.54 -15.68 4.49
N SER A 289 -8.68 -16.43 3.40
CA SER A 289 -9.25 -17.79 3.40
C SER A 289 -8.33 -18.81 4.08
N SER A 290 -7.02 -18.57 4.10
CA SER A 290 -6.07 -19.37 4.87
C SER A 290 -6.22 -19.18 6.39
N GLY A 291 -6.94 -18.14 6.82
CA GLY A 291 -7.14 -17.78 8.22
C GLY A 291 -6.10 -16.83 8.78
N GLU A 292 -5.11 -16.42 7.98
CA GLU A 292 -4.05 -15.52 8.44
C GLU A 292 -3.60 -14.54 7.35
N ILE A 293 -3.50 -13.27 7.74
CA ILE A 293 -2.86 -12.21 6.95
C ILE A 293 -1.68 -11.71 7.78
N ARG A 294 -0.47 -11.77 7.22
CA ARG A 294 0.79 -11.53 7.96
C ARG A 294 1.41 -10.16 7.69
N HIS A 295 0.59 -9.20 7.31
CA HIS A 295 1.03 -7.87 6.94
C HIS A 295 0.00 -6.82 7.35
N ALA A 296 0.46 -5.57 7.43
CA ALA A 296 -0.42 -4.43 7.65
C ALA A 296 -1.38 -4.25 6.47
N LEU A 297 -2.53 -3.64 6.72
CA LEU A 297 -3.46 -3.19 5.69
C LEU A 297 -3.31 -1.69 5.46
N ARG A 298 -4.09 -1.13 4.52
CA ARG A 298 -4.17 0.31 4.28
C ARG A 298 -5.59 0.81 4.49
N VAL A 299 -5.71 2.07 4.90
CA VAL A 299 -6.99 2.73 5.18
C VAL A 299 -6.98 4.14 4.59
N THR A 300 -8.14 4.56 4.09
CA THR A 300 -8.38 5.95 3.67
C THR A 300 -9.17 6.70 4.72
N LEU A 301 -8.97 8.01 4.76
CA LEU A 301 -9.76 8.94 5.58
C LEU A 301 -10.17 10.14 4.72
N ARG A 302 -11.19 10.88 5.13
CA ARG A 302 -11.61 12.09 4.40
C ARG A 302 -10.56 13.20 4.50
N ASP A 303 -10.43 14.02 3.46
CA ASP A 303 -9.41 15.09 3.40
C ASP A 303 -9.46 16.05 4.61
N SER A 304 -10.67 16.33 5.12
CA SER A 304 -10.86 17.24 6.26
C SER A 304 -10.26 16.75 7.59
N VAL A 305 -9.78 15.50 7.66
CA VAL A 305 -9.09 14.94 8.84
C VAL A 305 -7.69 14.44 8.54
N ILE A 306 -7.17 14.69 7.33
CA ILE A 306 -5.80 14.32 6.94
C ILE A 306 -4.92 15.56 6.85
N ALA A 307 -3.71 15.46 7.39
CA ALA A 307 -2.72 16.51 7.36
C ALA A 307 -1.94 16.58 6.04
N ASN A 308 -1.50 17.79 5.69
CA ASN A 308 -0.46 17.99 4.67
C ASN A 308 0.94 17.66 5.24
N SER A 309 1.08 16.47 5.81
CA SER A 309 2.32 15.96 6.36
C SER A 309 2.25 14.44 6.43
N PHE A 310 3.43 13.82 6.53
CA PHE A 310 3.56 12.38 6.66
C PHE A 310 4.54 12.02 7.76
N VAL A 311 4.37 10.81 8.30
CA VAL A 311 5.30 10.18 9.24
C VAL A 311 5.77 8.86 8.65
N TRP A 312 6.97 8.42 9.05
CA TRP A 312 7.50 7.13 8.59
C TRP A 312 6.52 5.99 8.89
N PRO A 313 6.29 5.05 7.95
CA PRO A 313 7.05 4.80 6.71
C PRO A 313 6.55 5.53 5.46
N ALA A 314 5.50 6.37 5.57
CA ALA A 314 5.04 7.17 4.44
C ALA A 314 6.12 8.14 3.96
N ARG A 315 6.06 8.46 2.67
CA ARG A 315 7.05 9.24 1.92
C ARG A 315 6.48 10.49 1.29
N HIS A 316 5.17 10.61 1.23
CA HIS A 316 4.48 11.72 0.57
C HIS A 316 3.19 12.06 1.31
N ALA A 317 2.63 13.24 1.04
CA ALA A 317 1.34 13.67 1.57
C ALA A 317 0.60 14.49 0.51
N ALA A 318 -0.71 14.31 0.42
CA ALA A 318 -1.61 15.08 -0.46
C ALA A 318 -2.73 15.80 0.29
N GLY A 319 -2.69 15.81 1.63
CA GLY A 319 -3.74 16.35 2.49
C GLY A 319 -3.70 17.87 2.57
N SER A 320 -4.74 18.46 3.16
CA SER A 320 -4.87 19.92 3.23
C SER A 320 -5.06 20.48 4.64
N THR A 321 -5.27 19.63 5.66
CA THR A 321 -5.73 20.09 6.99
C THR A 321 -4.62 20.14 8.04
N ALA A 322 -4.19 21.34 8.44
CA ALA A 322 -3.14 21.50 9.46
C ALA A 322 -3.54 20.89 10.83
N GLY A 323 -2.59 20.19 11.47
CA GLY A 323 -2.78 19.62 12.81
C GLY A 323 -3.62 18.33 12.88
N SER A 324 -3.99 17.78 11.74
CA SER A 324 -4.79 16.55 11.62
C SER A 324 -3.92 15.28 11.53
N ILE A 325 -4.48 14.16 11.09
CA ILE A 325 -3.82 12.86 11.04
C ILE A 325 -2.81 12.83 9.89
N PRO A 326 -1.51 12.59 10.12
CA PRO A 326 -0.54 12.52 9.03
C PRO A 326 -0.69 11.21 8.25
N PHE A 327 -0.32 11.24 6.96
CA PHE A 327 -0.10 10.01 6.21
C PHE A 327 0.96 9.14 6.88
N GLY A 328 0.81 7.82 6.78
CA GLY A 328 1.67 6.86 7.45
C GLY A 328 1.38 6.69 8.95
N ALA A 329 0.41 7.42 9.53
CA ALA A 329 -0.09 7.10 10.85
C ALA A 329 -0.65 5.67 10.86
N LEU A 330 -0.32 4.91 11.91
CA LEU A 330 -0.67 3.50 12.02
C LEU A 330 -1.83 3.30 13.00
N LEU A 331 -2.92 2.73 12.51
CA LEU A 331 -4.08 2.37 13.29
C LEU A 331 -4.04 0.87 13.65
N ARG A 332 -4.42 0.48 14.86
CA ARG A 332 -4.66 -0.94 15.19
C ARG A 332 -6.00 -1.16 15.88
N LEU A 333 -6.53 -2.36 15.72
CA LEU A 333 -7.67 -2.83 16.50
C LEU A 333 -7.21 -3.09 17.94
N LYS A 334 -7.93 -2.56 18.92
CA LYS A 334 -7.58 -2.68 20.34
C LYS A 334 -7.53 -4.14 20.77
N SER A 335 -6.66 -4.46 21.72
CA SER A 335 -6.46 -5.82 22.21
C SER A 335 -7.71 -6.42 22.87
N ASP A 336 -8.54 -5.59 23.50
CA ASP A 336 -9.76 -5.98 24.22
C ASP A 336 -10.98 -6.23 23.31
N PHE A 337 -10.93 -5.84 22.03
CA PHE A 337 -11.97 -6.21 21.08
C PHE A 337 -12.01 -7.74 20.93
N VAL A 338 -13.12 -8.35 21.32
CA VAL A 338 -13.33 -9.80 21.17
C VAL A 338 -13.78 -10.08 19.75
N ILE A 339 -12.94 -10.77 18.97
CA ILE A 339 -13.32 -11.26 17.64
C ILE A 339 -14.29 -12.44 17.85
N PRO A 340 -15.57 -12.35 17.42
CA PRO A 340 -16.53 -13.41 17.65
C PRO A 340 -16.17 -14.72 16.93
N ASP A 341 -16.29 -15.84 17.63
CA ASP A 341 -15.99 -17.17 17.06
C ASP A 341 -16.89 -17.52 15.86
N THR A 342 -18.09 -16.93 15.83
CA THR A 342 -19.11 -17.08 14.78
C THR A 342 -18.77 -16.33 13.50
N TRP A 343 -17.71 -15.50 13.48
CA TRP A 343 -17.26 -14.84 12.26
C TRP A 343 -16.66 -15.83 11.26
N THR A 344 -16.72 -15.47 9.99
CA THR A 344 -16.07 -16.22 8.90
C THR A 344 -14.56 -16.27 9.15
N THR A 345 -13.89 -17.27 8.58
CA THR A 345 -12.42 -17.37 8.62
C THR A 345 -11.76 -16.09 8.10
N GLN A 346 -12.30 -15.52 7.02
CA GLN A 346 -11.79 -14.31 6.39
C GLN A 346 -11.94 -13.07 7.28
N ALA A 347 -13.10 -12.85 7.90
CA ALA A 347 -13.31 -11.73 8.82
C ALA A 347 -12.39 -11.84 10.05
N LYS A 348 -12.21 -13.06 10.57
CA LYS A 348 -11.27 -13.32 11.68
C LYS A 348 -9.83 -13.02 11.28
N ALA A 349 -9.40 -13.43 10.08
CA ALA A 349 -8.06 -13.15 9.57
C ALA A 349 -7.79 -11.64 9.45
N ILE A 350 -8.73 -10.88 8.88
CA ILE A 350 -8.62 -9.43 8.71
C ILE A 350 -8.60 -8.71 10.07
N ALA A 351 -9.51 -9.06 10.99
CA ALA A 351 -9.53 -8.45 12.32
C ALA A 351 -8.28 -8.80 13.14
N THR A 352 -7.76 -10.01 12.97
CA THR A 352 -6.49 -10.42 13.58
C THR A 352 -5.31 -9.62 13.02
N ALA A 353 -5.24 -9.43 11.70
CA ALA A 353 -4.22 -8.59 11.08
C ALA A 353 -4.34 -7.12 11.51
N ALA A 354 -5.56 -6.60 11.67
CA ALA A 354 -5.79 -5.26 12.20
C ALA A 354 -5.28 -5.10 13.64
N LYS A 355 -5.29 -6.15 14.47
CA LYS A 355 -4.65 -6.15 15.80
C LYS A 355 -3.12 -6.24 15.67
N GLN A 356 -2.66 -7.22 14.89
CA GLN A 356 -1.26 -7.64 14.86
C GLN A 356 -0.35 -6.76 14.04
N TYR A 357 -0.80 -6.22 12.91
CA TYR A 357 0.03 -5.44 11.98
C TYR A 357 -0.54 -4.04 11.72
N GLY A 358 -1.83 -3.84 11.99
CA GLY A 358 -2.48 -2.54 11.87
C GLY A 358 -2.83 -2.14 10.44
N LEU A 359 -3.21 -0.88 10.28
CA LEU A 359 -3.63 -0.24 9.05
C LEU A 359 -2.95 1.11 8.90
N TYR A 360 -2.22 1.32 7.81
CA TYR A 360 -1.59 2.61 7.52
C TYR A 360 -2.58 3.57 6.87
N VAL A 361 -2.64 4.81 7.37
CA VAL A 361 -3.33 5.91 6.69
C VAL A 361 -2.58 6.22 5.40
N ALA A 362 -3.16 5.82 4.28
CA ALA A 362 -2.45 5.71 3.01
C ALA A 362 -3.00 6.65 1.94
N ASP A 363 -4.30 6.97 2.01
CA ASP A 363 -4.97 7.77 0.98
C ASP A 363 -6.05 8.70 1.52
N ILE A 364 -6.43 9.65 0.66
CA ILE A 364 -7.62 10.47 0.84
C ILE A 364 -8.80 9.73 0.21
N GLY A 365 -9.86 9.55 0.97
CA GLY A 365 -11.04 8.85 0.51
C GLY A 365 -12.19 9.03 1.48
N VAL A 366 -12.89 7.94 1.78
CA VAL A 366 -13.98 7.90 2.74
C VAL A 366 -13.46 7.30 4.04
N ASP A 367 -13.95 7.80 5.17
CA ASP A 367 -13.46 7.38 6.47
C ASP A 367 -13.60 5.87 6.70
N PHE A 368 -12.47 5.27 7.07
CA PHE A 368 -12.36 3.87 7.47
C PHE A 368 -12.62 2.86 6.35
N TYR A 369 -12.41 3.28 5.11
CA TYR A 369 -12.41 2.40 3.95
C TYR A 369 -11.04 1.71 3.85
N VAL A 370 -11.05 0.39 3.92
CA VAL A 370 -9.86 -0.46 3.84
C VAL A 370 -9.86 -1.11 2.47
N GLN A 371 -8.74 -1.05 1.75
CA GLN A 371 -8.68 -1.56 0.38
C GLN A 371 -8.33 -3.05 0.29
N GLY A 372 -8.90 -3.72 -0.71
CA GLY A 372 -8.67 -5.13 -1.00
C GLY A 372 -8.85 -5.44 -2.48
N GLU A 373 -8.58 -6.68 -2.85
CA GLU A 373 -8.78 -7.15 -4.23
C GLU A 373 -10.23 -7.59 -4.48
N PRO A 374 -10.78 -7.34 -5.69
CA PRO A 374 -11.98 -8.03 -6.13
C PRO A 374 -11.71 -9.54 -6.25
N SER A 375 -12.54 -10.37 -5.60
CA SER A 375 -12.45 -11.83 -5.78
C SER A 375 -13.74 -12.58 -5.45
N ALA A 376 -14.06 -13.57 -6.29
CA ALA A 376 -15.19 -14.48 -6.07
C ALA A 376 -14.96 -15.44 -4.89
N ALA A 377 -13.74 -15.51 -4.36
CA ALA A 377 -13.40 -16.31 -3.19
C ALA A 377 -13.81 -15.68 -1.85
N TRP A 378 -14.21 -14.40 -1.83
CA TRP A 378 -14.72 -13.75 -0.62
C TRP A 378 -16.09 -14.32 -0.20
N ASP A 379 -16.29 -14.50 1.10
CA ASP A 379 -17.58 -14.81 1.72
C ASP A 379 -18.35 -13.51 1.96
N GLU A 380 -19.59 -13.41 1.46
CA GLU A 380 -20.42 -12.22 1.60
C GLU A 380 -20.66 -11.81 3.07
N ASN A 381 -20.68 -12.77 4.00
CA ASN A 381 -20.85 -12.47 5.42
C ASN A 381 -19.65 -11.72 6.00
N THR A 382 -18.46 -11.86 5.41
CA THR A 382 -17.23 -11.16 5.84
C THR A 382 -17.45 -9.66 5.87
N PHE A 383 -18.07 -9.08 4.84
CA PHE A 383 -18.29 -7.63 4.73
C PHE A 383 -19.19 -7.11 5.85
N ARG A 384 -20.29 -7.81 6.13
CA ARG A 384 -21.22 -7.44 7.23
C ARG A 384 -20.57 -7.56 8.59
N GLN A 385 -19.75 -8.59 8.80
CA GLN A 385 -19.06 -8.84 10.07
C GLN A 385 -17.97 -7.80 10.34
N LEU A 386 -17.18 -7.44 9.33
CA LEU A 386 -16.19 -6.37 9.45
C LEU A 386 -16.84 -5.03 9.81
N GLY A 387 -18.02 -4.73 9.24
CA GLY A 387 -18.80 -3.54 9.58
C GLY A 387 -19.24 -3.43 11.06
N ALA A 388 -19.08 -4.47 11.87
CA ALA A 388 -19.28 -4.40 13.32
C ALA A 388 -18.10 -3.77 14.08
N ILE A 389 -16.93 -3.63 13.43
CA ILE A 389 -15.78 -2.90 13.96
C ILE A 389 -16.02 -1.42 13.72
N SER A 390 -16.09 -0.61 14.78
CA SER A 390 -16.16 0.84 14.67
C SER A 390 -14.81 1.49 15.00
N MET A 391 -14.61 2.75 14.59
CA MET A 391 -13.42 3.51 14.93
C MET A 391 -13.18 3.62 16.45
N ALA A 392 -14.22 3.53 17.27
CA ALA A 392 -14.08 3.47 18.74
C ALA A 392 -13.29 2.25 19.22
N GLN A 393 -13.26 1.17 18.43
CA GLN A 393 -12.50 -0.06 18.73
C GLN A 393 -11.05 0.03 18.24
N MET A 394 -10.68 1.12 17.57
CA MET A 394 -9.35 1.33 17.03
C MET A 394 -8.56 2.32 17.89
N GLU A 395 -7.24 2.26 17.76
CA GLU A 395 -6.32 3.21 18.37
C GLU A 395 -5.12 3.44 17.44
N PHE A 396 -4.59 4.66 17.43
CA PHE A 396 -3.35 4.94 16.73
C PHE A 396 -2.16 4.52 17.57
N VAL A 397 -1.14 3.98 16.88
CA VAL A 397 0.05 3.36 17.46
C VAL A 397 1.24 4.28 17.29
N ASP A 398 2.06 4.32 18.34
CA ASP A 398 3.31 5.05 18.34
C ASP A 398 4.48 4.14 17.93
N LEU A 399 5.16 4.50 16.85
CA LEU A 399 6.29 3.75 16.28
C LEU A 399 7.66 4.14 16.85
N ARG A 400 7.72 4.91 17.96
CA ARG A 400 8.98 5.34 18.59
C ARG A 400 9.93 4.20 19.00
N SER A 401 9.43 2.99 19.26
CA SER A 401 10.29 1.82 19.52
C SER A 401 11.15 1.43 18.31
N VAL A 402 10.67 1.75 17.11
CA VAL A 402 11.40 1.58 15.85
C VAL A 402 12.18 2.85 15.53
N THR A 403 11.50 4.00 15.43
CA THR A 403 12.10 5.24 14.94
C THR A 403 13.10 5.87 15.91
N GLY A 404 13.01 5.53 17.20
CA GLY A 404 13.97 5.92 18.23
C GLY A 404 15.17 4.96 18.38
N ASN A 405 15.20 3.86 17.63
CA ASN A 405 16.31 2.92 17.67
C ASN A 405 17.56 3.51 17.01
N ALA A 406 18.75 3.27 17.59
CA ALA A 406 20.01 3.77 17.02
C ALA A 406 20.35 3.22 15.62
N ARG A 407 19.77 2.07 15.24
CA ARG A 407 19.92 1.46 13.90
C ARG A 407 18.86 1.95 12.90
N PHE A 408 17.92 2.79 13.32
CA PHE A 408 16.88 3.33 12.46
C PHE A 408 17.46 4.14 11.31
N SER A 409 16.88 3.96 10.13
CA SER A 409 17.10 4.81 8.97
C SER A 409 15.74 5.20 8.40
N SER A 410 15.51 6.50 8.23
CA SER A 410 14.29 7.01 7.62
C SER A 410 14.09 6.59 6.17
N ASP A 411 15.14 6.10 5.51
CA ASP A 411 15.10 5.65 4.11
C ASP A 411 15.04 4.12 3.97
N SER A 412 14.82 3.43 5.10
CA SER A 412 14.66 1.98 5.14
C SER A 412 13.31 1.57 5.73
N LEU A 413 12.80 0.45 5.24
CA LEU A 413 11.67 -0.28 5.81
C LEU A 413 12.03 -1.05 7.08
N ALA A 414 13.31 -1.16 7.44
CA ALA A 414 13.75 -1.95 8.58
C ALA A 414 13.10 -1.48 9.89
N ALA A 415 12.33 -2.38 10.53
CA ALA A 415 11.74 -2.17 11.84
C ALA A 415 12.33 -3.07 12.94
N ARG A 416 13.15 -4.04 12.55
CA ARG A 416 13.89 -4.91 13.45
C ARG A 416 15.27 -5.20 12.87
N TRP A 417 16.23 -5.42 13.75
CA TRP A 417 17.62 -5.65 13.40
C TRP A 417 18.11 -6.82 14.23
N ASN A 418 18.45 -7.93 13.57
CA ASN A 418 19.04 -9.10 14.23
C ASN A 418 20.44 -8.82 14.79
#